data_AF-Q64DH7-F1
#
_entry.id   AF-Q64DH7-F1
#
_cell.length_a   1.000
_cell.length_b   1.000
_cell.length_c   1.000
_cell.angle_alpha   90.00
_cell.angle_beta   90.00
_cell.angle_gamma   90.00
#
_symmetry.space_group_name_H-M   'P 1'
#
loop_
_entity.id
_entity.type
_entity.pdbx_description
1 polymer ?
#
loop_
_entity_poly.entity_id
_entity_poly.type
_entity_poly.pdbx_seq_one_letter_code
_entity_poly.pdbx_strand_id
1 'polypeptide(L)'
;MSKPAGYWRNWENLEKELQVVINELGHFPTSGKLREIGRSDLDSAIYKYHGGINKIRKKLNLNLERKPPNYWKSWNNLENELKVEINRLGYFPTQDDLRKISREDIVNAIHRHHGGVSFVKEKMGYELSKKPMGYYKSWENTKKELQQLIVKLGHFPTHLELVELKYSSLSSAIAYHGGYYEVRGKMGYEPIQKPLNYWKDWKNLQEELHLICDELGELPTQDDLRKVGRDDIVNAIHRHHGGMNVVIEKMGYDIRRQSWKKHVIIERILELNEQGEDLNHRYVSLKHTALCKAAYRYFDTWENAIEAAGLDYNFIRKDTDFENWSKQKIIDRILELYELKEDLSYRSMQVSHSALQASACRYFGRWKNAIEASSLDYEKIRRDVRKEIYRGILFEKCVRKIFNIMGIKVLKKSFKFEKETVKPDFVVINTGLWIDAKLGSWTGGIENTARKYLKYVDKLVIIYLIGKPRKWHNDKVIFKSVKEYYPQLKSIGREDIIYDLSLLERGIIPNKQQKVLDDYF
;
A
#
# COMPACT_ATOMS: atom_id res chain seq x y z
N MET A 1 93.10 6.89 -24.70
CA MET A 1 94.40 7.19 -24.07
C MET A 1 94.54 6.36 -22.81
N SER A 2 95.64 5.62 -22.65
CA SER A 2 95.90 4.84 -21.44
C SER A 2 96.16 5.78 -20.27
N LYS A 3 95.44 5.61 -19.16
CA LYS A 3 95.65 6.39 -17.94
C LYS A 3 96.98 5.96 -17.29
N PRO A 4 97.67 6.85 -16.55
CA PRO A 4 98.97 6.54 -15.96
C PRO A 4 98.90 5.38 -14.97
N ALA A 5 100.03 4.70 -14.77
CA ALA A 5 100.14 3.58 -13.85
C ALA A 5 99.71 4.00 -12.43
N GLY A 6 98.81 3.23 -11.81
CA GLY A 6 98.26 3.52 -10.48
C GLY A 6 97.00 4.41 -10.46
N TYR A 7 96.60 5.01 -11.59
CA TYR A 7 95.41 5.88 -11.67
C TYR A 7 94.15 5.25 -11.07
N TRP A 8 93.87 3.99 -11.44
CA TRP A 8 92.69 3.23 -11.00
C TRP A 8 92.75 2.70 -9.56
N ARG A 9 93.91 2.75 -8.90
CA ARG A 9 94.04 2.37 -7.49
C ARG A 9 93.53 3.47 -6.56
N ASN A 10 93.57 4.72 -7.00
CA ASN A 10 93.06 5.86 -6.24
C ASN A 10 91.51 5.88 -6.30
N TRP A 11 90.89 5.95 -5.12
CA TRP A 11 89.43 6.00 -4.97
C TRP A 11 88.82 7.23 -5.64
N GLU A 12 89.39 8.42 -5.48
CA GLU A 12 88.83 9.68 -6.00
C GLU A 12 88.76 9.68 -7.53
N ASN A 13 89.78 9.08 -8.18
CA ASN A 13 89.81 8.93 -9.63
C ASN A 13 88.73 7.95 -10.13
N LEU A 14 88.56 6.83 -9.42
CA LEU A 14 87.53 5.85 -9.74
C LEU A 14 86.13 6.45 -9.54
N GLU A 15 85.90 7.12 -8.42
CA GLU A 15 84.64 7.77 -8.07
C GLU A 15 84.25 8.83 -9.10
N LYS A 16 85.19 9.70 -9.49
CA LYS A 16 84.94 10.73 -10.51
C LYS A 16 84.51 10.13 -11.85
N GLU A 17 85.24 9.14 -12.34
CA GLU A 17 84.96 8.48 -13.62
C GLU A 17 83.65 7.67 -13.58
N LEU A 18 83.35 7.06 -12.43
CA LEU A 18 82.12 6.33 -12.19
C LEU A 18 80.90 7.25 -12.06
N GLN A 19 81.06 8.44 -11.46
CA GLN A 19 79.99 9.42 -11.32
C GLN A 19 79.52 9.98 -12.67
N VAL A 20 80.43 10.14 -13.63
CA VAL A 20 80.07 10.50 -15.02
C VAL A 20 79.12 9.46 -15.60
N VAL A 21 79.47 8.17 -15.49
CA VAL A 21 78.64 7.07 -15.99
C VAL A 21 77.30 6.97 -15.24
N ILE A 22 77.29 7.21 -13.92
CA ILE A 22 76.06 7.25 -13.12
C ILE A 22 75.15 8.38 -13.58
N ASN A 23 75.70 9.57 -13.83
CA ASN A 23 74.93 10.72 -14.30
C ASN A 23 74.35 10.49 -15.70
N GLU A 24 75.10 9.83 -16.59
CA GLU A 24 74.64 9.48 -17.93
C GLU A 24 73.53 8.42 -17.93
N LEU A 25 73.62 7.42 -17.05
CA LEU A 25 72.63 6.33 -16.98
C LEU A 25 71.44 6.65 -16.05
N GLY A 26 71.56 7.67 -15.20
CA GLY A 26 70.58 8.00 -14.16
C GLY A 26 70.50 6.97 -13.02
N HIS A 27 71.32 5.92 -13.03
CA HIS A 27 71.40 4.89 -11.99
C HIS A 27 72.80 4.25 -11.95
N PHE A 28 73.10 3.50 -10.89
CA PHE A 28 74.41 2.86 -10.76
C PHE A 28 74.59 1.73 -11.79
N PRO A 29 75.66 1.72 -12.59
CA PRO A 29 75.84 0.74 -13.66
C PRO A 29 76.12 -0.67 -13.13
N THR A 30 75.65 -1.70 -13.86
CA THR A 30 76.07 -3.11 -13.60
C THR A 30 77.38 -3.43 -14.34
N SER A 31 78.10 -4.47 -13.92
CA SER A 31 79.29 -4.97 -14.65
C SER A 31 78.98 -5.36 -16.11
N GLY A 32 77.76 -5.82 -16.40
CA GLY A 32 77.31 -6.04 -17.77
C GLY A 32 77.23 -4.73 -18.54
N LYS A 33 76.57 -3.72 -17.96
CA LYS A 33 76.38 -2.42 -18.60
C LYS A 33 77.68 -1.66 -18.83
N LEU A 34 78.63 -1.73 -17.89
CA LEU A 34 79.97 -1.13 -18.06
C LEU A 34 80.72 -1.70 -19.27
N ARG A 35 80.65 -3.01 -19.49
CA ARG A 35 81.27 -3.65 -20.66
C ARG A 35 80.55 -3.28 -21.95
N GLU A 36 79.22 -3.21 -21.92
CA GLU A 36 78.37 -2.81 -23.06
C GLU A 36 78.68 -1.39 -23.55
N ILE A 37 78.85 -0.43 -22.63
CA ILE A 37 79.19 0.97 -22.98
C ILE A 37 80.70 1.19 -23.22
N GLY A 38 81.47 0.12 -23.37
CA GLY A 38 82.92 0.18 -23.63
C GLY A 38 83.79 0.57 -22.44
N ARG A 39 83.22 0.74 -21.24
CA ARG A 39 83.92 1.06 -19.98
C ARG A 39 84.41 -0.19 -19.23
N SER A 40 85.05 -1.10 -19.95
CA SER A 40 85.66 -2.31 -19.38
C SER A 40 86.84 -1.99 -18.45
N ASP A 41 87.43 -0.80 -18.62
CA ASP A 41 88.44 -0.23 -17.73
C ASP A 41 87.91 -0.03 -16.30
N LEU A 42 86.70 0.55 -16.17
CA LEU A 42 86.02 0.72 -14.88
C LEU A 42 85.62 -0.62 -14.28
N ASP A 43 85.02 -1.52 -15.04
CA ASP A 43 84.62 -2.85 -14.54
C ASP A 43 85.83 -3.61 -13.94
N SER A 44 86.95 -3.58 -14.67
CA SER A 44 88.21 -4.18 -14.21
C SER A 44 88.77 -3.50 -12.97
N ALA A 45 88.75 -2.16 -12.91
CA ALA A 45 89.26 -1.39 -11.77
C ALA A 45 88.44 -1.62 -10.50
N ILE A 46 87.11 -1.64 -10.62
CA ILE A 46 86.15 -1.91 -9.54
C ILE A 46 86.45 -3.27 -8.90
N TYR A 47 86.66 -4.30 -9.71
CA TYR A 47 86.94 -5.65 -9.22
C TYR A 47 88.36 -5.77 -8.65
N LYS A 48 89.37 -5.36 -9.41
CA LYS A 48 90.79 -5.61 -9.09
C LYS A 48 91.33 -4.79 -7.92
N TYR A 49 90.84 -3.56 -7.72
CA TYR A 49 91.43 -2.64 -6.73
C TYR A 49 90.46 -2.22 -5.62
N HIS A 50 89.14 -2.24 -5.87
CA HIS A 50 88.15 -1.69 -4.93
C HIS A 50 87.19 -2.73 -4.35
N GLY A 51 87.46 -4.01 -4.60
CA GLY A 51 86.79 -5.14 -3.94
C GLY A 51 85.35 -5.38 -4.41
N GLY A 52 85.03 -4.96 -5.63
CA GLY A 52 83.78 -5.28 -6.32
C GLY A 52 82.64 -4.29 -6.09
N ILE A 53 81.62 -4.40 -6.94
CA ILE A 53 80.57 -3.41 -7.12
C ILE A 53 79.77 -3.11 -5.83
N ASN A 54 79.59 -4.11 -4.96
CA ASN A 54 78.85 -3.96 -3.71
C ASN A 54 79.62 -3.15 -2.65
N LYS A 55 80.95 -3.24 -2.60
CA LYS A 55 81.77 -2.40 -1.69
C LYS A 55 81.72 -0.94 -2.12
N ILE A 56 81.72 -0.69 -3.43
CA ILE A 56 81.64 0.65 -4.00
C ILE A 56 80.26 1.28 -3.73
N ARG A 57 79.17 0.53 -3.93
CA ARG A 57 77.81 0.99 -3.59
C ARG A 57 77.70 1.40 -2.11
N LYS A 58 78.30 0.63 -1.19
CA LYS A 58 78.39 1.01 0.23
C LYS A 58 79.19 2.29 0.47
N LYS A 59 80.35 2.45 -0.18
CA LYS A 59 81.18 3.66 -0.05
C LYS A 59 80.49 4.92 -0.57
N LEU A 60 79.72 4.80 -1.65
CA LEU A 60 78.97 5.92 -2.24
C LEU A 60 77.61 6.15 -1.55
N ASN A 61 77.34 5.45 -0.45
CA ASN A 61 76.06 5.50 0.27
C ASN A 61 74.84 5.22 -0.64
N LEU A 62 75.03 4.43 -1.71
CA LEU A 62 74.00 4.05 -2.65
C LEU A 62 73.36 2.75 -2.16
N ASN A 63 72.05 2.80 -1.91
CA ASN A 63 71.25 1.67 -1.43
C ASN A 63 71.53 0.40 -2.28
N LEU A 64 71.90 -0.68 -1.61
CA LEU A 64 72.23 -1.96 -2.24
C LEU A 64 70.99 -2.52 -2.97
N GLU A 65 70.98 -2.48 -4.30
CA GLU A 65 69.91 -3.07 -5.14
C GLU A 65 69.68 -4.57 -4.87
N ARG A 66 70.63 -5.26 -4.23
CA ARG A 66 70.45 -6.66 -3.84
C ARG A 66 70.42 -6.79 -2.33
N LYS A 67 69.23 -7.08 -1.82
CA LYS A 67 69.00 -7.48 -0.42
C LYS A 67 69.82 -8.75 -0.10
N PRO A 68 70.29 -8.91 1.15
CA PRO A 68 71.15 -10.04 1.52
C PRO A 68 70.47 -11.40 1.30
N PRO A 69 71.26 -12.49 1.20
CA PRO A 69 70.71 -13.84 1.10
C PRO A 69 69.70 -14.11 2.23
N ASN A 70 68.59 -14.78 1.90
CA ASN A 70 67.45 -15.06 2.80
C ASN A 70 66.63 -13.85 3.29
N TYR A 71 66.93 -12.61 2.88
CA TYR A 71 66.15 -11.42 3.27
C TYR A 71 64.65 -11.61 3.04
N TRP A 72 64.27 -12.11 1.87
CA TRP A 72 62.88 -12.34 1.45
C TRP A 72 62.20 -13.54 2.09
N LYS A 73 62.93 -14.42 2.78
CA LYS A 73 62.32 -15.51 3.56
C LYS A 73 61.74 -15.02 4.88
N SER A 74 62.25 -13.90 5.42
CA SER A 74 61.75 -13.29 6.65
C SER A 74 60.42 -12.59 6.40
N TRP A 75 59.41 -12.95 7.21
CA TRP A 75 58.10 -12.30 7.18
C TRP A 75 58.19 -10.80 7.43
N ASN A 76 58.93 -10.38 8.48
CA ASN A 76 59.05 -8.97 8.86
C ASN A 76 59.65 -8.10 7.74
N ASN A 77 60.58 -8.66 6.97
CA ASN A 77 61.19 -7.94 5.85
C ASN A 77 60.20 -7.77 4.70
N LEU A 78 59.45 -8.82 4.35
CA LEU A 78 58.40 -8.72 3.33
C LEU A 78 57.31 -7.72 3.77
N GLU A 79 56.86 -7.81 5.03
CA GLU A 79 55.82 -6.95 5.59
C GLU A 79 56.22 -5.48 5.53
N ASN A 80 57.47 -5.15 5.90
CA ASN A 80 57.97 -3.77 5.87
C ASN A 80 58.05 -3.22 4.44
N GLU A 81 58.56 -4.01 3.49
CA GLU A 81 58.65 -3.62 2.08
C GLU A 81 57.25 -3.40 1.47
N LEU A 82 56.29 -4.29 1.79
CA LEU A 82 54.90 -4.12 1.37
C LEU A 82 54.24 -2.90 2.02
N LYS A 83 54.47 -2.62 3.31
CA LYS A 83 53.92 -1.43 3.99
C LYS A 83 54.35 -0.13 3.31
N VAL A 84 55.60 -0.05 2.84
CA VAL A 84 56.08 1.12 2.10
C VAL A 84 55.26 1.35 0.83
N GLU A 85 55.06 0.30 0.03
CA GLU A 85 54.30 0.43 -1.22
C GLU A 85 52.80 0.62 -0.98
N ILE A 86 52.24 0.01 0.07
CA ILE A 86 50.84 0.23 0.47
C ILE A 86 50.62 1.69 0.85
N ASN A 87 51.52 2.27 1.66
CA ASN A 87 51.44 3.68 2.04
C ASN A 87 51.58 4.61 0.83
N ARG A 88 52.40 4.22 -0.15
CA ARG A 88 52.59 4.97 -1.39
C ARG A 88 51.37 4.93 -2.32
N LEU A 89 50.73 3.77 -2.44
CA LEU A 89 49.60 3.55 -3.34
C LEU A 89 48.25 3.90 -2.70
N GLY A 90 48.16 3.90 -1.37
CA GLY A 90 46.93 4.08 -0.62
C GLY A 90 46.01 2.86 -0.60
N TYR A 91 46.45 1.73 -1.18
CA TYR A 91 45.72 0.46 -1.19
C TYR A 91 46.69 -0.73 -1.23
N PHE A 92 46.18 -1.93 -0.94
CA PHE A 92 47.00 -3.15 -1.02
C PHE A 92 47.32 -3.49 -2.48
N PRO A 93 48.60 -3.46 -2.91
CA PRO A 93 48.96 -3.58 -4.31
C PRO A 93 48.62 -4.95 -4.89
N THR A 94 48.12 -4.98 -6.12
CA THR A 94 47.99 -6.20 -6.91
C THR A 94 49.35 -6.64 -7.47
N GLN A 95 49.43 -7.85 -8.00
CA GLN A 95 50.64 -8.32 -8.68
C GLN A 95 51.04 -7.42 -9.85
N ASP A 96 50.06 -6.88 -10.59
CA ASP A 96 50.30 -5.98 -11.71
C ASP A 96 50.77 -4.60 -11.24
N ASP A 97 50.25 -4.09 -10.12
CA ASP A 97 50.70 -2.83 -9.56
C ASP A 97 52.18 -2.91 -9.18
N LEU A 98 52.59 -3.99 -8.50
CA LEU A 98 53.98 -4.23 -8.13
C LEU A 98 54.89 -4.37 -9.36
N ARG A 99 54.44 -5.02 -10.44
CA ARG A 99 55.21 -5.11 -11.69
C ARG A 99 55.37 -3.73 -12.36
N LYS A 100 54.32 -2.92 -12.39
CA LYS A 100 54.34 -1.57 -12.98
C LYS A 100 55.31 -0.62 -12.27
N ILE A 101 55.49 -0.79 -10.95
CA ILE A 101 56.48 -0.02 -10.16
C ILE A 101 57.83 -0.74 -10.03
N SER A 102 58.09 -1.76 -10.86
CA SER A 102 59.33 -2.54 -10.91
C SER A 102 59.71 -3.26 -9.60
N ARG A 103 58.72 -3.59 -8.76
CA ARG A 103 58.86 -4.38 -7.52
C ARG A 103 58.61 -5.88 -7.74
N GLU A 104 59.23 -6.45 -8.76
CA GLU A 104 59.18 -7.90 -9.03
C GLU A 104 59.85 -8.75 -7.94
N ASP A 105 60.76 -8.14 -7.17
CA ASP A 105 61.36 -8.73 -5.97
C ASP A 105 60.29 -9.12 -4.93
N ILE A 106 59.34 -8.21 -4.64
CA ILE A 106 58.22 -8.47 -3.72
C ILE A 106 57.31 -9.56 -4.29
N VAL A 107 56.96 -9.48 -5.58
CA VAL A 107 56.11 -10.49 -6.24
C VAL A 107 56.71 -11.88 -6.09
N ASN A 108 58.01 -12.02 -6.40
CA ASN A 108 58.71 -13.29 -6.27
C ASN A 108 58.79 -13.77 -4.82
N ALA A 109 59.02 -12.87 -3.86
CA ALA A 109 59.05 -13.20 -2.44
C ALA A 109 57.70 -13.76 -1.95
N ILE A 110 56.59 -13.08 -2.29
CA ILE A 110 55.23 -13.50 -1.95
C ILE A 110 54.95 -14.93 -2.44
N HIS A 111 55.27 -15.21 -3.71
CA HIS A 111 54.99 -16.52 -4.31
C HIS A 111 55.93 -17.63 -3.83
N ARG A 112 57.23 -17.36 -3.70
CA ARG A 112 58.24 -18.40 -3.38
C ARG A 112 58.34 -18.72 -1.90
N HIS A 113 58.00 -17.78 -1.02
CA HIS A 113 58.29 -17.90 0.42
C HIS A 113 57.08 -17.69 1.33
N HIS A 114 56.01 -17.02 0.88
CA HIS A 114 54.93 -16.57 1.77
C HIS A 114 53.52 -16.96 1.31
N GLY A 115 53.38 -18.04 0.55
CA GLY A 115 52.06 -18.67 0.30
C GLY A 115 51.13 -17.89 -0.64
N GLY A 116 51.63 -16.88 -1.35
CA GLY A 116 50.87 -16.11 -2.34
C GLY A 116 50.12 -14.90 -1.77
N VAL A 117 49.63 -14.04 -2.68
CA VAL A 117 49.09 -12.70 -2.34
C VAL A 117 47.92 -12.76 -1.36
N SER A 118 47.05 -13.78 -1.46
CA SER A 118 45.90 -13.92 -0.55
C SER A 118 46.33 -14.18 0.89
N PHE A 119 47.28 -15.08 1.11
CA PHE A 119 47.81 -15.37 2.45
C PHE A 119 48.49 -14.15 3.06
N VAL A 120 49.30 -13.43 2.27
CA VAL A 120 49.97 -12.20 2.72
C VAL A 120 48.96 -11.10 3.06
N LYS A 121 47.92 -10.93 2.24
CA LYS A 121 46.85 -9.95 2.45
C LYS A 121 46.08 -10.21 3.76
N GLU A 122 45.71 -11.47 3.99
CA GLU A 122 45.06 -11.91 5.23
C GLU A 122 45.96 -11.71 6.45
N LYS A 123 47.23 -12.13 6.37
CA LYS A 123 48.19 -12.00 7.47
C LYS A 123 48.54 -10.55 7.82
N MET A 124 48.38 -9.62 6.86
CA MET A 124 48.50 -8.17 7.08
C MET A 124 47.18 -7.51 7.51
N GLY A 125 46.10 -8.28 7.72
CA GLY A 125 44.81 -7.77 8.21
C GLY A 125 43.92 -7.11 7.14
N TYR A 126 44.19 -7.32 5.86
CA TYR A 126 43.40 -6.77 4.75
C TYR A 126 42.31 -7.74 4.29
N GLU A 127 41.13 -7.20 3.95
CA GLU A 127 40.00 -8.01 3.49
C GLU A 127 40.26 -8.65 2.10
N LEU A 128 40.00 -9.95 1.98
CA LEU A 128 40.10 -10.70 0.72
C LEU A 128 38.94 -10.32 -0.21
N SER A 129 39.25 -9.95 -1.45
CA SER A 129 38.26 -9.60 -2.48
C SER A 129 37.50 -10.81 -3.04
N LYS A 130 38.00 -12.03 -2.79
CA LYS A 130 37.31 -13.29 -3.06
C LYS A 130 37.48 -14.20 -1.85
N LYS A 131 36.36 -14.67 -1.28
CA LYS A 131 36.37 -15.62 -0.17
C LYS A 131 36.93 -16.97 -0.66
N PRO A 132 37.66 -17.73 0.18
CA PRO A 132 38.24 -19.00 -0.22
C PRO A 132 37.18 -20.01 -0.67
N MET A 133 37.57 -20.94 -1.53
CA MET A 133 36.68 -21.98 -2.04
C MET A 133 36.08 -22.77 -0.87
N GLY A 134 34.75 -22.85 -0.80
CA GLY A 134 34.03 -23.52 0.29
C GLY A 134 33.68 -22.64 1.50
N TYR A 135 34.09 -21.37 1.54
CA TYR A 135 33.75 -20.43 2.63
C TYR A 135 32.26 -20.42 2.97
N TYR A 136 31.40 -20.34 1.95
CA TYR A 136 29.94 -20.30 2.07
C TYR A 136 29.28 -21.66 2.33
N LYS A 137 30.02 -22.78 2.27
CA LYS A 137 29.49 -24.08 2.70
C LYS A 137 29.29 -24.14 4.22
N SER A 138 30.02 -23.31 4.97
CA SER A 138 29.80 -23.12 6.40
C SER A 138 28.55 -22.28 6.64
N TRP A 139 27.67 -22.75 7.53
CA TRP A 139 26.46 -22.04 7.93
C TRP A 139 26.82 -20.73 8.64
N GLU A 140 27.78 -20.75 9.55
CA GLU A 140 28.21 -19.61 10.38
C GLU A 140 28.75 -18.46 9.51
N ASN A 141 29.50 -18.79 8.45
CA ASN A 141 29.99 -17.81 7.50
C ASN A 141 28.85 -17.20 6.66
N THR A 142 27.91 -18.04 6.19
CA THR A 142 26.74 -17.58 5.45
C THR A 142 25.84 -16.70 6.32
N LYS A 143 25.60 -17.11 7.57
CA LYS A 143 24.82 -16.37 8.57
C LYS A 143 25.46 -15.01 8.86
N LYS A 144 26.78 -14.96 9.08
CA LYS A 144 27.50 -13.71 9.36
C LYS A 144 27.36 -12.69 8.21
N GLU A 145 27.59 -13.13 6.98
CA GLU A 145 27.50 -12.25 5.79
C GLU A 145 26.06 -11.80 5.54
N LEU A 146 25.08 -12.70 5.70
CA LEU A 146 23.66 -12.35 5.63
C LEU A 146 23.28 -11.34 6.72
N GLN A 147 23.70 -11.52 7.97
CA GLN A 147 23.41 -10.59 9.05
C GLN A 147 23.94 -9.18 8.76
N GLN A 148 25.18 -9.07 8.27
CA GLN A 148 25.76 -7.78 7.87
C GLN A 148 24.97 -7.11 6.75
N LEU A 149 24.57 -7.89 5.75
CA LEU A 149 23.78 -7.39 4.63
C LEU A 149 22.37 -6.96 5.06
N ILE A 150 21.74 -7.73 5.95
CA ILE A 150 20.42 -7.41 6.50
C ILE A 150 20.46 -6.10 7.28
N VAL A 151 21.47 -5.89 8.12
CA VAL A 151 21.65 -4.61 8.84
C VAL A 151 21.81 -3.44 7.86
N LYS A 152 22.52 -3.66 6.74
CA LYS A 152 22.72 -2.64 5.71
C LYS A 152 21.43 -2.32 4.93
N LEU A 153 20.61 -3.31 4.63
CA LEU A 153 19.38 -3.15 3.84
C LEU A 153 18.17 -2.76 4.69
N GLY A 154 18.17 -3.10 5.97
CA GLY A 154 17.01 -2.96 6.86
C GLY A 154 15.99 -4.10 6.74
N HIS A 155 16.19 -5.05 5.83
CA HIS A 155 15.33 -6.21 5.63
C HIS A 155 16.12 -7.42 5.13
N PHE A 156 15.48 -8.59 5.14
CA PHE A 156 16.07 -9.81 4.64
C PHE A 156 16.12 -9.80 3.11
N PRO A 157 17.31 -9.88 2.48
CA PRO A 157 17.49 -9.67 1.05
C PRO A 157 16.72 -10.70 0.22
N THR A 158 16.22 -10.27 -0.93
CA THR A 158 15.63 -11.12 -1.96
C THR A 158 16.68 -11.61 -2.95
N HIS A 159 16.34 -12.62 -3.75
CA HIS A 159 17.23 -13.10 -4.82
C HIS A 159 17.60 -11.98 -5.82
N LEU A 160 16.63 -11.15 -6.20
CA LEU A 160 16.86 -10.05 -7.14
C LEU A 160 17.83 -9.02 -6.55
N GLU A 161 17.65 -8.63 -5.29
CA GLU A 161 18.53 -7.68 -4.61
C GLU A 161 19.96 -8.22 -4.48
N LEU A 162 20.14 -9.52 -4.17
CA LEU A 162 21.47 -10.12 -4.13
C LEU A 162 22.17 -10.09 -5.49
N VAL A 163 21.43 -10.27 -6.58
CA VAL A 163 21.98 -10.21 -7.94
C VAL A 163 22.36 -8.77 -8.30
N GLU A 164 21.47 -7.80 -8.07
CA GLU A 164 21.70 -6.38 -8.36
C GLU A 164 22.88 -5.81 -7.55
N LEU A 165 22.99 -6.19 -6.28
CA LEU A 165 24.05 -5.75 -5.37
C LEU A 165 25.35 -6.55 -5.52
N LYS A 166 25.45 -7.43 -6.52
CA LYS A 166 26.63 -8.28 -6.83
C LYS A 166 27.03 -9.26 -5.71
N TYR A 167 26.07 -9.70 -4.89
CA TYR A 167 26.22 -10.76 -3.89
C TYR A 167 25.83 -12.15 -4.42
N SER A 168 26.17 -12.46 -5.68
CA SER A 168 25.80 -13.73 -6.32
C SER A 168 26.31 -14.97 -5.57
N SER A 169 27.47 -14.88 -4.92
CA SER A 169 28.01 -15.97 -4.08
C SER A 169 27.13 -16.25 -2.85
N LEU A 170 26.53 -15.21 -2.27
CA LEU A 170 25.62 -15.32 -1.14
C LEU A 170 24.27 -15.92 -1.58
N SER A 171 23.81 -15.58 -2.79
CA SER A 171 22.62 -16.21 -3.39
C SER A 171 22.83 -17.73 -3.54
N SER A 172 23.97 -18.15 -4.08
CA SER A 172 24.34 -19.58 -4.16
C SER A 172 24.47 -20.23 -2.78
N ALA A 173 24.96 -19.50 -1.78
CA ALA A 173 25.05 -19.98 -0.40
C ALA A 173 23.66 -20.27 0.18
N ILE A 174 22.69 -19.36 -0.02
CA ILE A 174 21.30 -19.55 0.43
C ILE A 174 20.72 -20.83 -0.20
N ALA A 175 20.92 -21.02 -1.51
CA ALA A 175 20.46 -22.22 -2.19
C ALA A 175 21.10 -23.50 -1.61
N TYR A 176 22.41 -23.47 -1.31
CA TYR A 176 23.12 -24.59 -0.69
C TYR A 176 22.59 -24.96 0.69
N HIS A 177 22.16 -23.97 1.50
CA HIS A 177 21.69 -24.16 2.88
C HIS A 177 20.18 -24.47 3.01
N GLY A 178 19.52 -24.85 1.92
CA GLY A 178 18.10 -25.23 1.89
C GLY A 178 17.16 -24.19 1.29
N GLY A 179 17.69 -23.10 0.72
CA GLY A 179 16.92 -22.04 0.09
C GLY A 179 16.39 -21.00 1.08
N TYR A 180 15.67 -20.01 0.56
CA TYR A 180 15.22 -18.84 1.33
C TYR A 180 14.31 -19.20 2.51
N TYR A 181 13.48 -20.24 2.38
CA TYR A 181 12.61 -20.70 3.47
C TYR A 181 13.42 -21.10 4.71
N GLU A 182 14.29 -22.10 4.54
CA GLU A 182 15.12 -22.66 5.61
C GLU A 182 16.07 -21.63 6.19
N VAL A 183 16.71 -20.83 5.34
CA VAL A 183 17.69 -19.82 5.79
C VAL A 183 17.00 -18.70 6.58
N ARG A 184 15.81 -18.24 6.18
CA ARG A 184 15.02 -17.27 6.96
C ARG A 184 14.63 -17.83 8.31
N GLY A 185 14.10 -19.06 8.34
CA GLY A 185 13.73 -19.75 9.58
C GLY A 185 14.91 -19.90 10.55
N LYS A 186 16.08 -20.36 10.07
CA LYS A 186 17.31 -20.46 10.87
C LYS A 186 17.83 -19.11 11.39
N MET A 187 17.44 -18.00 10.75
CA MET A 187 17.79 -16.65 11.16
C MET A 187 16.69 -15.96 12.00
N GLY A 188 15.59 -16.65 12.31
CA GLY A 188 14.49 -16.10 13.11
C GLY A 188 13.59 -15.12 12.35
N TYR A 189 13.62 -15.13 11.02
CA TYR A 189 12.72 -14.33 10.19
C TYR A 189 11.50 -15.15 9.77
N GLU A 190 10.33 -14.51 9.80
CA GLU A 190 9.11 -15.10 9.26
C GLU A 190 9.32 -15.55 7.79
N PRO A 191 8.97 -16.80 7.45
CA PRO A 191 9.06 -17.30 6.09
C PRO A 191 8.09 -16.55 5.17
N ILE A 192 8.60 -15.98 4.08
CA ILE A 192 7.75 -15.29 3.08
C ILE A 192 6.96 -16.30 2.24
N GLN A 193 7.50 -17.49 2.04
CA GLN A 193 6.92 -18.54 1.22
C GLN A 193 6.73 -19.79 2.07
N LYS A 194 5.78 -20.63 1.73
CA LYS A 194 5.63 -21.96 2.35
C LYS A 194 6.78 -22.88 1.88
N PRO A 195 7.16 -23.92 2.67
CA PRO A 195 8.30 -24.78 2.33
C PRO A 195 8.14 -25.51 0.99
N LEU A 196 9.25 -26.00 0.44
CA LEU A 196 9.23 -26.80 -0.78
C LEU A 196 8.32 -28.03 -0.59
N ASN A 197 7.44 -28.30 -1.56
CA ASN A 197 6.42 -29.36 -1.51
C ASN A 197 5.30 -29.17 -0.47
N TYR A 198 5.21 -28.04 0.24
CA TYR A 198 4.12 -27.78 1.20
C TYR A 198 2.75 -28.06 0.59
N TRP A 199 2.50 -27.54 -0.61
CA TRP A 199 1.26 -27.70 -1.36
C TRP A 199 1.06 -29.09 -1.99
N LYS A 200 2.08 -29.95 -2.02
CA LYS A 200 1.93 -31.34 -2.46
C LYS A 200 1.38 -32.24 -1.35
N ASP A 201 1.63 -31.87 -0.10
CA ASP A 201 1.10 -32.60 1.04
C ASP A 201 -0.40 -32.31 1.20
N TRP A 202 -1.19 -33.38 1.21
CA TRP A 202 -2.64 -33.29 1.40
C TRP A 202 -3.00 -32.63 2.73
N LYS A 203 -2.28 -32.94 3.81
CA LYS A 203 -2.59 -32.43 5.15
C LYS A 203 -2.48 -30.91 5.22
N ASN A 204 -1.43 -30.35 4.59
CA ASN A 204 -1.23 -28.90 4.53
C ASN A 204 -2.30 -28.20 3.69
N LEU A 205 -2.69 -28.78 2.55
CA LEU A 205 -3.79 -28.24 1.74
C LEU A 205 -5.12 -28.29 2.52
N GLN A 206 -5.38 -29.39 3.21
CA GLN A 206 -6.59 -29.61 3.99
C GLN A 206 -6.71 -28.60 5.14
N GLU A 207 -5.64 -28.38 5.91
CA GLU A 207 -5.63 -27.40 7.02
C GLU A 207 -5.90 -25.97 6.51
N GLU A 208 -5.27 -25.58 5.41
CA GLU A 208 -5.46 -24.25 4.79
C GLU A 208 -6.89 -24.07 4.25
N LEU A 209 -7.48 -25.13 3.69
CA LEU A 209 -8.88 -25.11 3.26
C LEU A 209 -9.85 -25.07 4.44
N HIS A 210 -9.57 -25.77 5.55
CA HIS A 210 -10.40 -25.72 6.75
C HIS A 210 -10.49 -24.31 7.33
N LEU A 211 -9.37 -23.57 7.40
CA LEU A 211 -9.37 -22.17 7.86
C LEU A 211 -10.30 -21.29 7.02
N ILE A 212 -10.33 -21.51 5.70
CA ILE A 212 -11.20 -20.77 4.79
C ILE A 212 -12.66 -21.23 4.93
N CYS A 213 -12.89 -22.51 5.17
CA CYS A 213 -14.23 -23.04 5.46
C CYS A 213 -14.80 -22.45 6.76
N ASP A 214 -13.97 -22.29 7.79
CA ASP A 214 -14.38 -21.69 9.07
C ASP A 214 -14.80 -20.23 8.89
N GLU A 215 -14.11 -19.50 8.00
CA GLU A 215 -14.44 -18.09 7.68
C GLU A 215 -15.70 -17.95 6.80
N LEU A 216 -15.87 -18.82 5.81
CA LEU A 216 -16.98 -18.77 4.86
C LEU A 216 -18.25 -19.50 5.34
N GLY A 217 -18.11 -20.41 6.31
CA GLY A 217 -19.16 -21.33 6.76
C GLY A 217 -19.55 -22.40 5.72
N GLU A 218 -18.91 -22.42 4.55
CA GLU A 218 -19.13 -23.37 3.46
C GLU A 218 -17.82 -23.69 2.73
N LEU A 219 -17.78 -24.80 1.99
CA LEU A 219 -16.58 -25.18 1.22
C LEU A 219 -16.36 -24.16 0.09
N PRO A 220 -15.16 -23.54 -0.01
CA PRO A 220 -14.91 -22.47 -0.97
C PRO A 220 -14.96 -22.96 -2.42
N THR A 221 -15.58 -22.19 -3.30
CA THR A 221 -15.42 -22.40 -4.75
C THR A 221 -14.05 -21.87 -5.22
N GLN A 222 -13.65 -22.22 -6.45
CA GLN A 222 -12.43 -21.67 -7.06
C GLN A 222 -12.47 -20.12 -7.12
N ASP A 223 -13.64 -19.54 -7.36
CA ASP A 223 -13.80 -18.08 -7.39
C ASP A 223 -13.72 -17.46 -6.00
N ASP A 224 -14.20 -18.15 -4.96
CA ASP A 224 -14.10 -17.68 -3.58
C ASP A 224 -12.63 -17.64 -3.16
N LEU A 225 -11.84 -18.69 -3.46
CA LEU A 225 -10.40 -18.71 -3.22
C LEU A 225 -9.67 -17.55 -3.92
N ARG A 226 -10.03 -17.22 -5.17
CA ARG A 226 -9.44 -16.08 -5.88
C ARG A 226 -9.82 -14.73 -5.26
N LYS A 227 -11.08 -14.57 -4.82
CA LYS A 227 -11.54 -13.33 -4.18
C LYS A 227 -10.83 -13.06 -2.85
N VAL A 228 -10.48 -14.10 -2.10
CA VAL A 228 -9.68 -13.97 -0.87
C VAL A 228 -8.17 -13.96 -1.14
N GLY A 229 -7.75 -13.86 -2.40
CA GLY A 229 -6.34 -13.76 -2.81
C GLY A 229 -5.54 -15.05 -2.64
N ARG A 230 -6.22 -16.21 -2.52
CA ARG A 230 -5.61 -17.54 -2.34
C ARG A 230 -5.41 -18.28 -3.66
N ASP A 231 -4.80 -17.61 -4.64
CA ASP A 231 -4.40 -18.22 -5.92
C ASP A 231 -3.35 -19.33 -5.73
N ASP A 232 -2.60 -19.30 -4.63
CA ASP A 232 -1.68 -20.35 -4.22
C ASP A 232 -2.40 -21.69 -4.01
N ILE A 233 -3.53 -21.68 -3.28
CA ILE A 233 -4.37 -22.86 -3.07
C ILE A 233 -4.98 -23.34 -4.37
N VAL A 234 -5.52 -22.43 -5.19
CA VAL A 234 -6.10 -22.79 -6.50
C VAL A 234 -5.08 -23.53 -7.36
N ASN A 235 -3.85 -23.00 -7.43
CA ASN A 235 -2.77 -23.63 -8.18
C ASN A 235 -2.36 -24.98 -7.57
N ALA A 236 -2.32 -25.10 -6.24
CA ALA A 236 -2.02 -26.35 -5.54
C ALA A 236 -3.03 -27.45 -5.87
N ILE A 237 -4.34 -27.12 -5.80
CA ILE A 237 -5.45 -28.02 -6.11
C ILE A 237 -5.30 -28.60 -7.52
N HIS A 238 -5.05 -27.73 -8.52
CA HIS A 238 -4.92 -28.14 -9.91
C HIS A 238 -3.64 -28.93 -10.20
N ARG A 239 -2.49 -28.49 -9.67
CA ARG A 239 -1.18 -29.10 -10.01
C ARG A 239 -0.86 -30.37 -9.24
N HIS A 240 -1.42 -30.54 -8.04
CA HIS A 240 -0.99 -31.59 -7.11
C HIS A 240 -2.12 -32.49 -6.62
N HIS A 241 -3.38 -32.03 -6.64
CA HIS A 241 -4.49 -32.76 -6.00
C HIS A 241 -5.64 -33.12 -6.94
N GLY A 242 -5.45 -33.00 -8.26
CA GLY A 242 -6.38 -33.52 -9.26
C GLY A 242 -7.63 -32.65 -9.49
N GLY A 243 -7.61 -31.40 -9.04
CA GLY A 243 -8.72 -30.45 -9.23
C GLY A 243 -9.75 -30.45 -8.09
N MET A 244 -10.64 -29.45 -8.11
CA MET A 244 -11.54 -29.16 -6.99
C MET A 244 -12.48 -30.32 -6.63
N ASN A 245 -12.97 -31.08 -7.61
CA ASN A 245 -13.88 -32.21 -7.36
C ASN A 245 -13.22 -33.32 -6.53
N VAL A 246 -11.94 -33.59 -6.75
CA VAL A 246 -11.18 -34.58 -5.97
C VAL A 246 -10.97 -34.09 -4.53
N VAL A 247 -10.76 -32.79 -4.36
CA VAL A 247 -10.61 -32.17 -3.04
C VAL A 247 -11.93 -32.20 -2.27
N ILE A 248 -13.05 -31.90 -2.93
CA ILE A 248 -14.42 -32.01 -2.37
C ILE A 248 -14.65 -33.41 -1.80
N GLU A 249 -14.38 -34.45 -2.60
CA GLU A 249 -14.54 -35.84 -2.20
C GLU A 249 -13.64 -36.21 -1.02
N LYS A 250 -12.36 -35.84 -1.08
CA LYS A 250 -11.40 -36.10 0.00
C LYS A 250 -11.73 -35.35 1.30
N MET A 251 -12.41 -34.20 1.22
CA MET A 251 -12.90 -33.47 2.39
C MET A 251 -14.24 -34.02 2.93
N GLY A 252 -14.79 -35.08 2.31
CA GLY A 252 -16.03 -35.72 2.76
C GLY A 252 -17.31 -35.00 2.32
N TYR A 253 -17.23 -34.11 1.34
CA TYR A 253 -18.38 -33.42 0.77
C TYR A 253 -18.93 -34.20 -0.44
N ASP A 254 -20.26 -34.26 -0.57
CA ASP A 254 -20.92 -34.94 -1.68
C ASP A 254 -20.82 -34.11 -2.97
N ILE A 255 -20.16 -34.67 -4.00
CA ILE A 255 -19.94 -34.06 -5.32
C ILE A 255 -21.28 -33.64 -5.98
N ARG A 256 -22.39 -34.34 -5.69
CA ARG A 256 -23.72 -33.99 -6.20
C ARG A 256 -24.26 -32.67 -5.65
N ARG A 257 -23.71 -32.17 -4.53
CA ARG A 257 -24.19 -30.96 -3.83
C ARG A 257 -23.64 -29.64 -4.37
N GLN A 258 -22.79 -29.64 -5.41
CA GLN A 258 -22.23 -28.39 -5.96
C GLN A 258 -22.45 -28.15 -7.47
N SER A 259 -23.13 -29.06 -8.18
CA SER A 259 -23.62 -28.78 -9.53
C SER A 259 -25.08 -28.33 -9.46
N TRP A 260 -25.32 -27.06 -9.12
CA TRP A 260 -26.68 -26.52 -9.15
C TRP A 260 -27.26 -26.59 -10.56
N LYS A 261 -28.31 -27.38 -10.74
CA LYS A 261 -29.18 -27.40 -11.92
C LYS A 261 -30.61 -27.20 -11.42
N LYS A 262 -31.52 -26.70 -12.27
CA LYS A 262 -32.92 -26.42 -11.91
C LYS A 262 -33.60 -27.61 -11.20
N HIS A 263 -33.44 -28.84 -11.70
CA HIS A 263 -34.03 -30.04 -11.07
C HIS A 263 -33.41 -30.37 -9.70
N VAL A 264 -32.09 -30.24 -9.54
CA VAL A 264 -31.39 -30.50 -8.26
C VAL A 264 -31.85 -29.52 -7.17
N ILE A 265 -32.14 -28.27 -7.54
CA ILE A 265 -32.69 -27.26 -6.60
C ILE A 265 -34.10 -27.67 -6.16
N ILE A 266 -34.94 -28.10 -7.10
CA ILE A 266 -36.32 -28.55 -6.83
C ILE A 266 -36.32 -29.78 -5.93
N GLU A 267 -35.54 -30.81 -6.27
CA GLU A 267 -35.39 -32.03 -5.47
C GLU A 267 -34.95 -31.69 -4.04
N ARG A 268 -33.98 -30.77 -3.88
CA ARG A 268 -33.49 -30.39 -2.56
C ARG A 268 -34.54 -29.62 -1.73
N ILE A 269 -35.36 -28.78 -2.36
CA ILE A 269 -36.47 -28.09 -1.70
C ILE A 269 -37.50 -29.11 -1.18
N LEU A 270 -37.84 -30.11 -2.02
CA LEU A 270 -38.77 -31.17 -1.65
C LEU A 270 -38.22 -32.05 -0.52
N GLU A 271 -36.94 -32.41 -0.55
CA GLU A 271 -36.29 -33.15 0.53
C GLU A 271 -36.36 -32.41 1.87
N LEU A 272 -36.10 -31.09 1.88
CA LEU A 272 -36.20 -30.27 3.09
C LEU A 272 -37.64 -30.23 3.60
N ASN A 273 -38.62 -30.13 2.70
CA ASN A 273 -40.04 -30.19 3.06
C ASN A 273 -40.42 -31.54 3.71
N GLU A 274 -39.97 -32.65 3.12
CA GLU A 274 -40.22 -34.01 3.63
C GLU A 274 -39.56 -34.26 4.99
N GLN A 275 -38.39 -33.65 5.22
CA GLN A 275 -37.69 -33.69 6.50
C GLN A 275 -38.35 -32.81 7.58
N GLY A 276 -39.39 -32.06 7.23
CA GLY A 276 -40.08 -31.12 8.13
C GLY A 276 -39.24 -29.89 8.49
N GLU A 277 -38.22 -29.60 7.69
CA GLU A 277 -37.39 -28.40 7.85
C GLU A 277 -38.16 -27.14 7.42
N ASP A 278 -37.85 -26.01 8.03
CA ASP A 278 -38.55 -24.76 7.77
C ASP A 278 -38.11 -24.15 6.43
N LEU A 279 -39.02 -24.00 5.48
CA LEU A 279 -38.70 -23.50 4.14
C LEU A 279 -38.77 -21.97 4.02
N ASN A 280 -39.02 -21.24 5.11
CA ASN A 280 -39.08 -19.79 5.03
C ASN A 280 -37.72 -19.19 4.63
N HIS A 281 -37.75 -18.09 3.86
CA HIS A 281 -36.54 -17.48 3.31
C HIS A 281 -35.50 -17.15 4.39
N ARG A 282 -35.92 -16.65 5.56
CA ARG A 282 -35.01 -16.31 6.66
C ARG A 282 -34.28 -17.54 7.19
N TYR A 283 -34.98 -18.65 7.39
CA TYR A 283 -34.40 -19.91 7.84
C TYR A 283 -33.41 -20.47 6.80
N VAL A 284 -33.85 -20.60 5.55
CA VAL A 284 -33.04 -21.20 4.47
C VAL A 284 -31.83 -20.32 4.15
N SER A 285 -31.96 -18.99 4.18
CA SER A 285 -30.81 -18.08 3.97
C SER A 285 -29.71 -18.21 5.03
N LEU A 286 -30.04 -18.70 6.24
CA LEU A 286 -29.10 -18.88 7.35
C LEU A 286 -28.57 -20.32 7.45
N LYS A 287 -29.42 -21.31 7.19
CA LYS A 287 -29.11 -22.74 7.38
C LYS A 287 -28.74 -23.47 6.08
N HIS A 288 -29.20 -22.96 4.94
CA HIS A 288 -28.99 -23.56 3.61
C HIS A 288 -28.59 -22.48 2.59
N THR A 289 -27.59 -21.69 2.94
CA THR A 289 -27.10 -20.53 2.17
C THR A 289 -26.79 -20.86 0.70
N ALA A 290 -26.13 -22.00 0.44
CA ALA A 290 -25.80 -22.44 -0.91
C ALA A 290 -27.04 -22.73 -1.78
N LEU A 291 -28.05 -23.39 -1.19
CA LEU A 291 -29.33 -23.66 -1.86
C LEU A 291 -30.08 -22.36 -2.16
N CYS A 292 -30.10 -21.44 -1.20
CA CYS A 292 -30.74 -20.13 -1.36
C CYS A 292 -30.07 -19.34 -2.50
N LYS A 293 -28.73 -19.22 -2.49
CA LYS A 293 -27.95 -18.57 -3.56
C LYS A 293 -28.21 -19.22 -4.94
N ALA A 294 -28.35 -20.54 -4.99
CA ALA A 294 -28.65 -21.27 -6.21
C ALA A 294 -30.07 -21.02 -6.72
N ALA A 295 -31.07 -21.04 -5.84
CA ALA A 295 -32.45 -20.69 -6.17
C ALA A 295 -32.54 -19.29 -6.79
N TYR A 296 -31.87 -18.29 -6.19
CA TYR A 296 -31.76 -16.94 -6.75
C TYR A 296 -31.11 -16.91 -8.15
N ARG A 297 -30.12 -17.77 -8.41
CA ARG A 297 -29.41 -17.80 -9.69
C ARG A 297 -30.22 -18.44 -10.82
N TYR A 298 -31.03 -19.47 -10.52
CA TYR A 298 -31.72 -20.26 -11.54
C TYR A 298 -33.22 -19.95 -11.67
N PHE A 299 -33.83 -19.38 -10.62
CA PHE A 299 -35.27 -19.07 -10.55
C PHE A 299 -35.54 -17.60 -10.19
N ASP A 300 -34.52 -16.75 -10.13
CA ASP A 300 -34.56 -15.31 -9.79
C ASP A 300 -34.94 -14.99 -8.33
N THR A 301 -35.82 -15.77 -7.69
CA THR A 301 -36.24 -15.58 -6.29
C THR A 301 -36.42 -16.92 -5.57
N TRP A 302 -36.38 -16.91 -4.23
CA TRP A 302 -36.72 -18.09 -3.40
C TRP A 302 -38.18 -18.52 -3.59
N GLU A 303 -39.10 -17.56 -3.70
CA GLU A 303 -40.53 -17.77 -3.98
C GLU A 303 -40.73 -18.58 -5.26
N ASN A 304 -40.12 -18.15 -6.37
CA ASN A 304 -40.22 -18.85 -7.65
C ASN A 304 -39.65 -20.28 -7.60
N ALA A 305 -38.60 -20.50 -6.80
CA ALA A 305 -38.01 -21.84 -6.64
C ALA A 305 -38.93 -22.78 -5.84
N ILE A 306 -39.63 -22.25 -4.83
CA ILE A 306 -40.63 -22.98 -4.03
C ILE A 306 -41.86 -23.33 -4.89
N GLU A 307 -42.35 -22.38 -5.68
CA GLU A 307 -43.46 -22.61 -6.61
C GLU A 307 -43.09 -23.60 -7.72
N ALA A 308 -41.85 -23.53 -8.24
CA ALA A 308 -41.35 -24.50 -9.21
C ALA A 308 -41.21 -25.92 -8.63
N ALA A 309 -41.10 -26.05 -7.31
CA ALA A 309 -41.16 -27.32 -6.60
C ALA A 309 -42.60 -27.79 -6.31
N GLY A 310 -43.63 -27.04 -6.74
CA GLY A 310 -45.03 -27.37 -6.55
C GLY A 310 -45.56 -27.07 -5.14
N LEU A 311 -44.82 -26.28 -4.35
CA LEU A 311 -45.22 -25.86 -3.01
C LEU A 311 -45.76 -24.42 -3.05
N ASP A 312 -46.77 -24.12 -2.24
CA ASP A 312 -47.31 -22.76 -2.14
C ASP A 312 -46.51 -21.92 -1.13
N TYR A 313 -45.76 -20.94 -1.66
CA TYR A 313 -44.89 -20.09 -0.87
C TYR A 313 -45.64 -19.25 0.18
N ASN A 314 -46.94 -18.98 0.00
CA ASN A 314 -47.73 -18.20 0.96
C ASN A 314 -47.89 -18.90 2.32
N PHE A 315 -47.90 -20.23 2.35
CA PHE A 315 -47.96 -21.02 3.58
C PHE A 315 -46.58 -21.22 4.24
N ILE A 316 -45.50 -20.85 3.53
CA ILE A 316 -44.11 -21.07 3.95
C ILE A 316 -43.48 -19.80 4.55
N ARG A 317 -43.91 -18.61 4.15
CA ARG A 317 -43.33 -17.34 4.64
C ARG A 317 -43.80 -16.97 6.05
N LYS A 318 -42.89 -16.90 7.03
CA LYS A 318 -43.15 -16.52 8.44
C LYS A 318 -42.98 -15.03 8.79
N ASP A 319 -43.17 -14.13 7.82
CA ASP A 319 -43.08 -12.69 8.09
C ASP A 319 -44.39 -12.18 8.73
N THR A 320 -44.40 -12.14 10.07
CA THR A 320 -45.53 -11.78 10.94
C THR A 320 -46.02 -10.32 10.84
N ASP A 321 -45.52 -9.49 9.93
CA ASP A 321 -45.99 -8.10 9.74
C ASP A 321 -46.75 -7.87 8.41
N PHE A 322 -46.76 -8.84 7.49
CA PHE A 322 -47.42 -8.69 6.18
C PHE A 322 -48.81 -9.33 6.10
N GLU A 323 -49.16 -10.19 7.05
CA GLU A 323 -50.41 -10.96 7.08
C GLU A 323 -51.68 -10.10 7.21
N ASN A 324 -51.53 -8.79 7.41
CA ASN A 324 -52.65 -7.89 7.60
C ASN A 324 -52.87 -6.84 6.51
N TRP A 325 -52.10 -6.78 5.42
CA TRP A 325 -52.33 -5.77 4.37
C TRP A 325 -53.14 -6.30 3.19
N SER A 326 -54.32 -5.69 2.96
CA SER A 326 -55.10 -5.83 1.73
C SER A 326 -55.11 -4.50 0.96
N LYS A 327 -55.49 -4.54 -0.32
CA LYS A 327 -55.67 -3.30 -1.12
C LYS A 327 -56.57 -2.28 -0.39
N GLN A 328 -57.64 -2.75 0.25
CA GLN A 328 -58.56 -1.90 1.01
C GLN A 328 -57.90 -1.30 2.26
N LYS A 329 -57.22 -2.11 3.08
CA LYS A 329 -56.53 -1.61 4.30
C LYS A 329 -55.42 -0.59 3.97
N ILE A 330 -54.76 -0.74 2.82
CA ILE A 330 -53.78 0.24 2.33
C ILE A 330 -54.47 1.56 1.99
N ILE A 331 -55.60 1.52 1.29
CA ILE A 331 -56.41 2.71 0.96
C ILE A 331 -56.91 3.39 2.23
N ASP A 332 -57.50 2.63 3.16
CA ASP A 332 -58.05 3.15 4.42
C ASP A 332 -56.95 3.87 5.23
N ARG A 333 -55.76 3.26 5.29
CA ARG A 333 -54.62 3.86 6.00
C ARG A 333 -54.08 5.11 5.30
N ILE A 334 -54.03 5.14 3.97
CA ILE A 334 -53.64 6.33 3.21
C ILE A 334 -54.62 7.49 3.47
N LEU A 335 -55.92 7.21 3.48
CA LEU A 335 -56.96 8.20 3.76
C LEU A 335 -56.90 8.71 5.20
N GLU A 336 -56.70 7.83 6.19
CA GLU A 336 -56.50 8.22 7.59
C GLU A 336 -55.30 9.18 7.74
N LEU A 337 -54.16 8.84 7.13
CA LEU A 337 -52.97 9.69 7.14
C LEU A 337 -53.20 11.03 6.42
N TYR A 338 -54.03 11.05 5.38
CA TYR A 338 -54.45 12.27 4.69
C TYR A 338 -55.29 13.18 5.59
N GLU A 339 -56.26 12.63 6.32
CA GLU A 339 -57.11 13.36 7.27
C GLU A 339 -56.31 13.95 8.43
N LEU A 340 -55.31 13.21 8.92
CA LEU A 340 -54.35 13.67 9.93
C LEU A 340 -53.38 14.74 9.40
N LYS A 341 -53.49 15.11 8.12
CA LYS A 341 -52.59 16.05 7.42
C LYS A 341 -51.12 15.64 7.49
N GLU A 342 -50.85 14.34 7.51
CA GLU A 342 -49.48 13.82 7.40
C GLU A 342 -48.94 13.99 5.98
N ASP A 343 -47.63 14.06 5.86
CA ASP A 343 -46.94 14.23 4.57
C ASP A 343 -46.91 12.90 3.81
N LEU A 344 -47.86 12.69 2.90
CA LEU A 344 -47.98 11.48 2.08
C LEU A 344 -46.96 11.37 0.92
N SER A 345 -45.95 12.24 0.86
CA SER A 345 -44.92 12.12 -0.16
C SER A 345 -44.15 10.81 -0.02
N TYR A 346 -43.75 10.22 -1.15
CA TYR A 346 -43.06 8.92 -1.20
C TYR A 346 -41.92 8.81 -0.18
N ARG A 347 -41.08 9.84 -0.08
CA ARG A 347 -39.92 9.86 0.80
C ARG A 347 -40.29 9.97 2.27
N SER A 348 -41.35 10.70 2.60
CA SER A 348 -41.88 10.79 3.97
C SER A 348 -42.46 9.45 4.40
N MET A 349 -43.25 8.80 3.53
CA MET A 349 -43.85 7.50 3.80
C MET A 349 -42.81 6.38 3.90
N GLN A 350 -41.74 6.44 3.11
CA GLN A 350 -40.63 5.50 3.23
C GLN A 350 -39.94 5.58 4.61
N VAL A 351 -39.87 6.77 5.22
CA VAL A 351 -39.18 6.99 6.50
C VAL A 351 -40.10 6.72 7.70
N SER A 352 -41.34 7.21 7.66
CA SER A 352 -42.26 7.17 8.81
C SER A 352 -43.20 5.95 8.79
N HIS A 353 -43.53 5.42 7.61
CA HIS A 353 -44.50 4.33 7.41
C HIS A 353 -44.01 3.32 6.36
N SER A 354 -42.79 2.80 6.53
CA SER A 354 -42.09 1.97 5.54
C SER A 354 -42.85 0.71 5.13
N ALA A 355 -43.53 0.04 6.07
CA ALA A 355 -44.33 -1.15 5.80
C ALA A 355 -45.55 -0.87 4.91
N LEU A 356 -46.24 0.25 5.15
CA LEU A 356 -47.35 0.72 4.30
C LEU A 356 -46.84 1.06 2.90
N GLN A 357 -45.71 1.79 2.81
CA GLN A 357 -45.13 2.19 1.53
C GLN A 357 -44.70 0.98 0.69
N ALA A 358 -44.02 0.01 1.30
CA ALA A 358 -43.63 -1.22 0.63
C ALA A 358 -44.83 -2.04 0.17
N SER A 359 -45.85 -2.19 1.02
CA SER A 359 -47.09 -2.91 0.69
C SER A 359 -47.86 -2.23 -0.44
N ALA A 360 -47.99 -0.90 -0.41
CA ALA A 360 -48.64 -0.12 -1.46
C ALA A 360 -47.93 -0.27 -2.82
N CYS A 361 -46.59 -0.24 -2.86
CA CYS A 361 -45.84 -0.52 -4.08
C CYS A 361 -46.03 -1.95 -4.57
N ARG A 362 -46.16 -2.93 -3.67
CA ARG A 362 -46.42 -4.34 -4.05
C ARG A 362 -47.81 -4.53 -4.67
N TYR A 363 -48.86 -3.98 -4.05
CA TYR A 363 -50.25 -4.23 -4.47
C TYR A 363 -50.74 -3.32 -5.62
N PHE A 364 -50.16 -2.13 -5.76
CA PHE A 364 -50.56 -1.13 -6.77
C PHE A 364 -49.43 -0.81 -7.77
N GLY A 365 -48.26 -1.45 -7.65
CA GLY A 365 -47.09 -1.30 -8.50
C GLY A 365 -46.23 -0.08 -8.14
N ARG A 366 -46.83 1.11 -8.01
CA ARG A 366 -46.14 2.34 -7.60
C ARG A 366 -46.95 3.07 -6.53
N TRP A 367 -46.28 3.80 -5.64
CA TRP A 367 -46.93 4.63 -4.61
C TRP A 367 -47.96 5.62 -5.19
N LYS A 368 -47.66 6.21 -6.35
CA LYS A 368 -48.60 7.05 -7.12
C LYS A 368 -49.95 6.36 -7.32
N ASN A 369 -49.93 5.12 -7.78
CA ASN A 369 -51.13 4.36 -8.10
C ASN A 369 -51.95 4.04 -6.84
N ALA A 370 -51.30 3.85 -5.68
CA ALA A 370 -52.00 3.64 -4.41
C ALA A 370 -52.68 4.93 -3.91
N ILE A 371 -52.04 6.09 -4.11
CA ILE A 371 -52.61 7.40 -3.81
C ILE A 371 -53.82 7.68 -4.73
N GLU A 372 -53.68 7.44 -6.03
CA GLU A 372 -54.76 7.61 -7.01
C GLU A 372 -55.91 6.62 -6.77
N ALA A 373 -55.62 5.38 -6.39
CA ALA A 373 -56.62 4.39 -5.98
C ALA A 373 -57.36 4.80 -4.69
N SER A 374 -56.76 5.66 -3.87
CA SER A 374 -57.41 6.28 -2.71
C SER A 374 -58.23 7.52 -3.09
N SER A 375 -58.47 7.77 -4.39
CA SER A 375 -59.16 8.96 -4.92
C SER A 375 -58.49 10.30 -4.55
N LEU A 376 -57.18 10.27 -4.24
CA LEU A 376 -56.40 11.46 -3.94
C LEU A 376 -55.57 11.88 -5.16
N ASP A 377 -55.45 13.19 -5.35
CA ASP A 377 -54.66 13.77 -6.44
C ASP A 377 -53.16 13.70 -6.10
N TYR A 378 -52.46 12.74 -6.72
CA TYR A 378 -51.04 12.52 -6.48
C TYR A 378 -50.19 13.75 -6.82
N GLU A 379 -50.57 14.58 -7.80
CA GLU A 379 -49.77 15.75 -8.19
C GLU A 379 -49.82 16.85 -7.11
N LYS A 380 -50.87 16.89 -6.28
CA LYS A 380 -50.94 17.77 -5.10
C LYS A 380 -50.16 17.22 -3.89
N ILE A 381 -49.92 15.92 -3.85
CA ILE A 381 -49.23 15.21 -2.75
C ILE A 381 -47.72 15.09 -3.03
N ARG A 382 -47.33 14.94 -4.29
CA ARG A 382 -45.93 14.79 -4.69
C ARG A 382 -45.16 16.07 -4.37
N ARG A 383 -44.10 15.93 -3.57
CA ARG A 383 -43.10 16.99 -3.41
C ARG A 383 -42.32 17.14 -4.70
N ASP A 384 -42.57 18.23 -5.43
CA ASP A 384 -41.74 18.63 -6.55
C ASP A 384 -40.38 19.11 -6.04
N VAL A 385 -39.35 18.31 -6.30
CA VAL A 385 -37.97 18.59 -5.88
C VAL A 385 -37.48 19.93 -6.43
N ARG A 386 -37.89 20.33 -7.64
CA ARG A 386 -37.53 21.64 -8.23
C ARG A 386 -38.19 22.77 -7.48
N LYS A 387 -39.47 22.59 -7.12
CA LYS A 387 -40.22 23.53 -6.28
C LYS A 387 -39.59 23.67 -4.88
N GLU A 388 -39.17 22.57 -4.26
CA GLU A 388 -38.50 22.60 -2.94
C GLU A 388 -37.13 23.29 -2.98
N ILE A 389 -36.31 22.99 -4.01
CA ILE A 389 -35.02 23.67 -4.23
C ILE A 389 -35.25 25.18 -4.39
N TYR A 390 -36.23 25.57 -5.22
CA TYR A 390 -36.53 26.97 -5.47
C TYR A 390 -37.10 27.69 -4.24
N ARG A 391 -37.94 27.02 -3.44
CA ARG A 391 -38.40 27.54 -2.14
C ARG A 391 -37.22 27.81 -1.19
N GLY A 392 -36.20 26.94 -1.19
CA GLY A 392 -34.96 27.16 -0.45
C GLY A 392 -34.22 28.42 -0.90
N ILE A 393 -34.08 28.61 -2.23
CA ILE A 393 -33.46 29.81 -2.82
C ILE A 393 -34.24 31.09 -2.45
N LEU A 394 -35.56 31.06 -2.51
CA LEU A 394 -36.40 32.20 -2.11
C LEU A 394 -36.29 32.50 -0.62
N PHE A 395 -36.18 31.45 0.21
CA PHE A 395 -35.95 31.62 1.64
C PHE A 395 -34.60 32.28 1.92
N GLU A 396 -33.51 31.84 1.28
CA GLU A 396 -32.20 32.51 1.34
C GLU A 396 -32.31 34.00 0.94
N LYS A 397 -33.05 34.33 -0.12
CA LYS A 397 -33.27 35.72 -0.54
C LYS A 397 -33.99 36.53 0.54
N CYS A 398 -34.99 35.97 1.20
CA CYS A 398 -35.71 36.64 2.29
C CYS A 398 -34.79 36.88 3.50
N VAL A 399 -34.03 35.86 3.92
CA VAL A 399 -33.06 35.99 5.02
C VAL A 399 -32.01 37.05 4.70
N ARG A 400 -31.53 37.12 3.45
CA ARG A 400 -30.59 38.18 3.01
C ARG A 400 -31.19 39.58 3.15
N LYS A 401 -32.44 39.77 2.73
CA LYS A 401 -33.14 41.05 2.88
C LYS A 401 -33.25 41.43 4.36
N ILE A 402 -33.63 40.47 5.21
CA ILE A 402 -33.73 40.68 6.66
C ILE A 402 -32.36 41.11 7.21
N PHE A 403 -31.28 40.39 6.91
CA PHE A 403 -29.94 40.75 7.38
C PHE A 403 -29.50 42.15 6.94
N ASN A 404 -29.75 42.54 5.68
CA ASN A 404 -29.43 43.89 5.21
C ASN A 404 -30.19 44.96 6.00
N ILE A 405 -31.48 44.74 6.27
CA ILE A 405 -32.33 45.65 7.04
C ILE A 405 -31.87 45.75 8.49
N MET A 406 -31.44 44.62 9.08
CA MET A 406 -30.93 44.56 10.45
C MET A 406 -29.46 45.04 10.57
N GLY A 407 -28.85 45.53 9.49
CA GLY A 407 -27.45 45.96 9.47
C GLY A 407 -26.42 44.83 9.58
N ILE A 408 -26.84 43.57 9.43
CA ILE A 408 -25.98 42.39 9.49
C ILE A 408 -25.35 42.18 8.11
N LYS A 409 -24.08 42.56 7.96
CA LYS A 409 -23.35 42.40 6.69
C LYS A 409 -22.94 40.94 6.48
N VAL A 410 -23.43 40.33 5.40
CA VAL A 410 -23.18 38.93 5.05
C VAL A 410 -22.69 38.75 3.61
N LEU A 411 -21.82 37.76 3.39
CA LEU A 411 -21.33 37.38 2.07
C LEU A 411 -21.71 35.93 1.72
N LYS A 412 -21.77 35.63 0.42
CA LYS A 412 -21.84 34.25 -0.10
C LYS A 412 -20.43 33.87 -0.55
N LYS A 413 -19.74 33.03 0.22
CA LYS A 413 -18.34 32.64 -0.02
C LYS A 413 -18.21 31.13 -0.06
N SER A 414 -17.47 30.60 -1.04
CA SER A 414 -17.06 29.20 -1.06
C SER A 414 -15.68 29.07 -0.41
N PHE A 415 -15.50 27.97 0.32
CA PHE A 415 -14.25 27.60 0.96
C PHE A 415 -13.78 26.28 0.35
N LYS A 416 -12.58 26.31 -0.23
CA LYS A 416 -11.96 25.12 -0.83
C LYS A 416 -11.02 24.50 0.20
N PHE A 417 -11.26 23.24 0.51
CA PHE A 417 -10.40 22.39 1.33
C PHE A 417 -9.88 21.22 0.49
N GLU A 418 -8.84 20.52 0.96
CA GLU A 418 -8.15 19.47 0.19
C GLU A 418 -9.07 18.38 -0.39
N LYS A 419 -10.15 18.03 0.33
CA LYS A 419 -11.06 16.92 -0.03
C LYS A 419 -12.49 17.35 -0.35
N GLU A 420 -12.86 18.61 -0.10
CA GLU A 420 -14.21 19.09 -0.37
C GLU A 420 -14.28 20.62 -0.52
N THR A 421 -15.26 21.09 -1.30
CA THR A 421 -15.66 22.51 -1.30
C THR A 421 -16.93 22.66 -0.47
N VAL A 422 -16.89 23.59 0.47
CA VAL A 422 -18.04 23.91 1.32
C VAL A 422 -18.50 25.34 1.04
N LYS A 423 -19.82 25.55 1.07
CA LYS A 423 -20.44 26.82 0.71
C LYS A 423 -21.62 27.05 1.64
N PRO A 424 -21.41 27.65 2.83
CA PRO A 424 -22.52 28.11 3.66
C PRO A 424 -23.35 29.15 2.90
N ASP A 425 -24.64 29.26 3.24
CA ASP A 425 -25.53 30.23 2.59
C ASP A 425 -25.11 31.68 2.89
N PHE A 426 -24.60 31.91 4.10
CA PHE A 426 -24.08 33.20 4.55
C PHE A 426 -22.84 33.07 5.44
N VAL A 427 -21.93 34.03 5.30
CA VAL A 427 -20.82 34.27 6.21
C VAL A 427 -20.92 35.71 6.71
N VAL A 428 -20.99 35.90 8.03
CA VAL A 428 -21.02 37.23 8.64
C VAL A 428 -19.63 37.86 8.54
N ILE A 429 -19.51 39.05 7.96
CA ILE A 429 -18.22 39.66 7.63
C ILE A 429 -17.36 39.90 8.87
N ASN A 430 -17.95 40.45 9.93
CA ASN A 430 -17.19 40.91 11.09
C ASN A 430 -16.79 39.78 12.04
N THR A 431 -17.56 38.69 12.07
CA THR A 431 -17.34 37.58 13.02
C THR A 431 -16.84 36.30 12.36
N GLY A 432 -16.91 36.21 11.03
CA GLY A 432 -16.65 34.97 10.30
C GLY A 432 -17.68 33.86 10.56
N LEU A 433 -18.80 34.16 11.23
CA LEU A 433 -19.81 33.18 11.62
C LEU A 433 -20.53 32.61 10.39
N TRP A 434 -20.60 31.28 10.31
CA TRP A 434 -21.31 30.59 9.23
C TRP A 434 -22.78 30.42 9.59
N ILE A 435 -23.63 30.74 8.61
CA ILE A 435 -25.08 30.60 8.72
C ILE A 435 -25.60 29.81 7.54
N ASP A 436 -26.41 28.80 7.83
CA ASP A 436 -27.09 27.96 6.85
C ASP A 436 -28.61 28.12 7.02
N ALA A 437 -29.33 28.34 5.92
CA ALA A 437 -30.77 28.56 5.92
C ALA A 437 -31.50 27.28 5.53
N LYS A 438 -32.48 26.88 6.35
CA LYS A 438 -33.29 25.67 6.12
C LYS A 438 -34.78 25.99 6.19
N LEU A 439 -35.56 25.46 5.26
CA LEU A 439 -37.01 25.63 5.29
C LEU A 439 -37.63 25.05 6.57
N GLY A 440 -37.07 23.98 7.15
CA GLY A 440 -37.55 23.39 8.40
C GLY A 440 -36.43 23.06 9.39
N SER A 441 -36.72 23.04 10.70
CA SER A 441 -35.77 22.67 11.77
C SER A 441 -35.52 21.15 11.92
N TRP A 442 -36.26 20.32 11.20
CA TRP A 442 -36.20 18.85 11.25
C TRP A 442 -35.98 18.20 9.89
N THR A 443 -35.54 18.95 8.89
CA THR A 443 -35.21 18.37 7.58
C THR A 443 -34.02 17.41 7.73
N GLY A 444 -34.11 16.19 7.18
CA GLY A 444 -33.07 15.15 7.32
C GLY A 444 -31.68 15.50 6.76
N GLY A 445 -31.52 16.68 6.17
CA GLY A 445 -30.23 17.23 5.75
C GLY A 445 -29.50 18.02 6.84
N ILE A 446 -30.15 18.38 7.96
CA ILE A 446 -29.56 19.24 8.99
C ILE A 446 -28.39 18.57 9.69
N GLU A 447 -28.53 17.28 10.02
CA GLU A 447 -27.49 16.53 10.71
C GLU A 447 -26.27 16.38 9.82
N ASN A 448 -26.48 16.17 8.52
CA ASN A 448 -25.42 16.10 7.52
C ASN A 448 -24.75 17.46 7.33
N THR A 449 -25.52 18.55 7.25
CA THR A 449 -25.00 19.93 7.19
C THR A 449 -24.16 20.27 8.42
N ALA A 450 -24.65 19.97 9.63
CA ALA A 450 -23.94 20.21 10.87
C ALA A 450 -22.62 19.42 10.92
N ARG A 451 -22.66 18.10 10.67
CA ARG A 451 -21.44 17.27 10.62
C ARG A 451 -20.44 17.74 9.57
N LYS A 452 -20.91 18.24 8.43
CA LYS A 452 -20.07 18.77 7.36
C LYS A 452 -19.35 20.04 7.79
N TYR A 453 -20.07 21.02 8.34
CA TYR A 453 -19.49 22.33 8.64
C TYR A 453 -18.75 22.40 9.96
N LEU A 454 -19.15 21.64 10.98
CA LEU A 454 -18.46 21.61 12.28
C LEU A 454 -17.02 21.05 12.21
N LYS A 455 -16.59 20.51 11.06
CA LYS A 455 -15.17 20.19 10.79
C LYS A 455 -14.30 21.45 10.63
N TYR A 456 -14.90 22.57 10.23
CA TYR A 456 -14.21 23.77 9.78
C TYR A 456 -14.54 25.01 10.61
N VAL A 457 -15.63 24.97 11.40
CA VAL A 457 -16.06 26.09 12.26
C VAL A 457 -16.41 25.60 13.65
N ASP A 458 -16.09 26.42 14.65
CA ASP A 458 -16.41 26.14 16.06
C ASP A 458 -17.90 26.30 16.35
N LYS A 459 -18.56 27.21 15.64
CA LYS A 459 -19.99 27.52 15.77
C LYS A 459 -20.66 27.65 14.41
N LEU A 460 -21.82 27.02 14.28
CA LEU A 460 -22.72 27.10 13.13
C LEU A 460 -24.09 27.63 13.57
N VAL A 461 -24.65 28.57 12.82
CA VAL A 461 -26.05 28.99 13.01
C VAL A 461 -26.92 28.39 11.92
N ILE A 462 -28.01 27.75 12.30
CA ILE A 462 -29.04 27.29 11.39
C ILE A 462 -30.26 28.19 11.54
N ILE A 463 -30.56 28.98 10.51
CA ILE A 463 -31.79 29.77 10.46
C ILE A 463 -32.88 28.95 9.81
N TYR A 464 -34.02 28.83 10.49
CA TYR A 464 -35.14 28.03 9.99
C TYR A 464 -36.47 28.78 9.93
N LEU A 465 -37.32 28.40 8.96
CA LEU A 465 -38.66 28.96 8.77
C LEU A 465 -39.73 28.16 9.52
N ILE A 466 -39.76 26.84 9.33
CA ILE A 466 -40.81 25.94 9.82
C ILE A 466 -40.29 25.03 10.93
N GLY A 467 -41.11 24.77 11.93
CA GLY A 467 -40.83 23.80 12.99
C GLY A 467 -40.55 24.43 14.35
N LYS A 468 -40.41 23.58 15.36
CA LYS A 468 -40.24 23.99 16.75
C LYS A 468 -38.78 24.35 17.07
N PRO A 469 -38.53 25.14 18.12
CA PRO A 469 -37.21 25.36 18.67
C PRO A 469 -36.48 24.05 18.89
N ARG A 470 -35.23 24.00 18.44
CA ARG A 470 -34.38 22.81 18.49
C ARG A 470 -33.07 23.17 19.18
N LYS A 471 -32.56 22.26 20.00
CA LYS A 471 -31.19 22.34 20.50
C LYS A 471 -30.37 21.23 19.87
N TRP A 472 -29.13 21.54 19.54
CA TRP A 472 -28.16 20.51 19.23
C TRP A 472 -27.66 19.89 20.54
N HIS A 473 -27.04 18.71 20.47
CA HIS A 473 -26.54 18.01 21.67
C HIS A 473 -25.40 18.77 22.38
N ASN A 474 -24.92 19.89 21.82
CA ASN A 474 -23.96 20.81 22.41
C ASN A 474 -24.18 22.24 21.86
N ASP A 475 -23.43 23.21 22.37
CA ASP A 475 -23.57 24.63 21.99
C ASP A 475 -22.87 25.01 20.67
N LYS A 476 -22.41 24.01 19.88
CA LYS A 476 -21.73 24.26 18.60
C LYS A 476 -22.70 24.59 17.46
N VAL A 477 -23.96 24.18 17.55
CA VAL A 477 -24.98 24.51 16.55
C VAL A 477 -26.14 25.25 17.20
N ILE A 478 -26.39 26.47 16.74
CA ILE A 478 -27.43 27.35 17.25
C ILE A 478 -28.57 27.41 16.24
N PHE A 479 -29.75 26.98 16.64
CA PHE A 479 -30.95 27.10 15.81
C PHE A 479 -31.67 28.42 16.12
N LYS A 480 -31.91 29.24 15.10
CA LYS A 480 -32.68 30.48 15.21
C LYS A 480 -33.88 30.47 14.29
N SER A 481 -35.05 30.79 14.82
CA SER A 481 -36.22 30.94 13.96
C SER A 481 -36.13 32.28 13.24
N VAL A 482 -36.39 32.31 11.93
CA VAL A 482 -36.51 33.58 11.19
C VAL A 482 -37.65 34.45 11.74
N LYS A 483 -38.62 33.83 12.43
CA LYS A 483 -39.76 34.51 13.05
C LYS A 483 -39.33 35.43 14.20
N GLU A 484 -38.13 35.25 14.76
CA GLU A 484 -37.55 36.17 15.76
C GLU A 484 -37.39 37.61 15.23
N TYR A 485 -37.27 37.78 13.90
CA TYR A 485 -37.16 39.10 13.27
C TYR A 485 -38.52 39.75 12.97
N TYR A 486 -39.64 39.04 13.13
CA TYR A 486 -40.98 39.55 12.74
C TYR A 486 -41.38 40.83 13.48
N PRO A 487 -41.19 40.97 14.81
CA PRO A 487 -41.55 42.20 15.52
C PRO A 487 -40.83 43.43 14.95
N GLN A 488 -39.53 43.30 14.64
CA GLN A 488 -38.72 44.38 14.07
C GLN A 488 -39.11 44.67 12.62
N LEU A 489 -39.43 43.64 11.82
CA LEU A 489 -39.91 43.83 10.44
C LEU A 489 -41.25 44.56 10.40
N LYS A 490 -42.16 44.29 11.34
CA LYS A 490 -43.42 45.02 11.49
C LYS A 490 -43.19 46.48 11.86
N SER A 491 -42.31 46.75 12.83
CA SER A 491 -42.06 48.14 13.29
C SER A 491 -41.47 49.06 12.22
N ILE A 492 -40.85 48.51 11.18
CA ILE A 492 -40.26 49.25 10.05
C ILE A 492 -41.08 49.10 8.75
N GLY A 493 -42.31 48.55 8.82
CA GLY A 493 -43.22 48.45 7.69
C GLY A 493 -42.84 47.42 6.60
N ARG A 494 -42.04 46.40 6.94
CA ARG A 494 -41.59 45.34 6.01
C ARG A 494 -42.41 44.07 6.11
N GLU A 495 -43.73 44.24 6.17
CA GLU A 495 -44.70 43.15 6.21
C GLU A 495 -44.73 42.35 4.89
N ASP A 496 -44.24 42.94 3.79
CA ASP A 496 -44.04 42.26 2.51
C ASP A 496 -43.14 41.00 2.65
N ILE A 497 -42.10 41.08 3.47
CA ILE A 497 -41.19 39.95 3.72
C ILE A 497 -41.88 38.88 4.57
N ILE A 498 -42.67 39.29 5.57
CA ILE A 498 -43.45 38.38 6.41
C ILE A 498 -44.47 37.63 5.56
N TYR A 499 -45.13 38.34 4.64
CA TYR A 499 -46.06 37.75 3.69
C TYR A 499 -45.37 36.73 2.77
N ASP A 500 -44.23 37.09 2.17
CA ASP A 500 -43.45 36.17 1.33
C ASP A 500 -43.01 34.92 2.13
N LEU A 501 -42.56 35.07 3.38
CA LEU A 501 -42.22 33.96 4.26
C LEU A 501 -43.44 33.09 4.62
N SER A 502 -44.63 33.68 4.78
CA SER A 502 -45.87 32.93 5.06
C SER A 502 -46.32 32.07 3.88
N LEU A 503 -46.11 32.54 2.65
CA LEU A 503 -46.36 31.75 1.43
C LEU A 503 -45.38 30.58 1.35
N LEU A 504 -44.09 30.85 1.60
CA LEU A 504 -43.07 29.82 1.64
C LEU A 504 -43.35 28.80 2.74
N GLU A 505 -43.88 29.18 3.89
CA GLU A 505 -44.28 28.26 4.97
C GLU A 505 -45.39 27.29 4.50
N ARG A 506 -46.34 27.78 3.70
CA ARG A 506 -47.48 27.00 3.16
C ARG A 506 -47.15 26.17 1.91
N GLY A 507 -45.92 26.14 1.45
CA GLY A 507 -45.57 25.42 0.21
C GLY A 507 -45.88 26.17 -1.08
N ILE A 508 -46.16 27.47 -1.00
CA ILE A 508 -46.59 28.29 -2.12
C ILE A 508 -45.42 29.16 -2.59
N ILE A 509 -45.15 29.17 -3.89
CA ILE A 509 -44.21 30.11 -4.51
C ILE A 509 -45.00 31.38 -4.86
N PRO A 510 -44.54 32.58 -4.46
CA PRO A 510 -45.22 33.81 -4.83
C PRO A 510 -45.34 33.95 -6.36
N ASN A 511 -46.53 34.27 -6.89
CA ASN A 511 -46.79 34.36 -8.35
C ASN A 511 -45.78 35.21 -9.12
N LYS A 512 -45.28 36.30 -8.50
CA LYS A 512 -44.21 37.17 -9.04
C LYS A 512 -42.86 36.47 -9.30
N GLN A 513 -42.69 35.22 -8.84
CA GLN A 513 -41.50 34.40 -9.02
C GLN A 513 -41.78 33.13 -9.85
N GLN A 514 -43.03 32.90 -10.28
CA GLN A 514 -43.40 31.68 -10.99
C GLN A 514 -42.71 31.58 -12.37
N LYS A 515 -42.72 32.67 -13.14
CA LYS A 515 -42.00 32.76 -14.42
C LYS A 515 -40.49 32.50 -14.28
N VAL A 516 -39.89 32.95 -13.18
CA VAL A 516 -38.46 32.73 -12.91
C VAL A 516 -38.17 31.29 -12.48
N LEU A 517 -39.11 30.60 -11.86
CA LEU A 517 -38.99 29.15 -11.61
C LEU A 517 -39.01 28.38 -12.93
N ASP A 518 -39.95 28.73 -13.81
CA ASP A 518 -40.13 28.09 -15.11
C ASP A 518 -38.94 28.32 -16.06
N ASP A 519 -38.25 29.47 -15.94
CA ASP A 519 -37.04 29.78 -16.71
C ASP A 519 -35.74 29.17 -16.10
N TYR A 520 -35.75 28.76 -14.82
CA TYR A 520 -34.57 28.28 -14.09
C TYR A 520 -34.35 26.76 -14.20
N PHE A 521 -35.36 26.02 -14.67
CA PHE A 521 -35.37 24.56 -14.81
C PHE A 521 -35.90 24.14 -16.17
#